data_AF-A0A3S4H3G6-F1
#
_entry.id   AF-A0A3S4H3G6-F1
#
_cell.length_a   1.000
_cell.length_b   1.000
_cell.length_c   1.000
_cell.angle_alpha   90.00
_cell.angle_beta   90.00
_cell.angle_gamma   90.00
#
_symmetry.space_group_name_H-M   'P 1'
#
loop_
_entity.id
_entity.type
_entity.pdbx_description
1 polymer ?
#
loop_
_entity_poly.entity_id
_entity_poly.type
_entity_poly.pdbx_seq_one_letter_code
_entity_poly.pdbx_strand_id
1 'polypeptide(L)'
;MLKAALKLKDALVLRCGGMELSSGRDDKGEWLKATYYDEDGASASERFRLQTPAQRKAFEMLFLRPHQRAPGVPFRWQQAADVLKQQAWLRHPDFVVARKRGQFWQIREKVFDYQGRFRRADALY
;
A
#
# COMPACT_ATOMS: atom_id res chain seq x y z
N MET A 1 -3.15 1.17 18.13
CA MET A 1 -2.27 1.85 17.16
C MET A 1 -2.96 3.04 16.48
N LEU A 2 -4.09 2.87 15.78
CA LEU A 2 -4.76 3.97 15.06
C LEU A 2 -5.09 5.22 15.91
N LYS A 3 -5.61 5.03 17.14
CA LYS A 3 -5.90 6.13 18.08
C LYS A 3 -4.65 6.94 18.47
N ALA A 4 -3.47 6.32 18.48
CA ALA A 4 -2.21 7.02 18.75
C ALA A 4 -1.74 7.79 17.52
N ALA A 5 -1.88 7.21 16.33
CA ALA A 5 -1.58 7.88 15.06
C ALA A 5 -2.41 9.17 14.88
N LEU A 6 -3.71 9.13 15.19
CA LEU A 6 -4.61 10.28 15.11
C LEU A 6 -4.25 11.45 16.06
N LYS A 7 -3.44 11.20 17.09
CA LYS A 7 -3.03 12.23 18.07
C LYS A 7 -1.75 12.95 17.68
N LEU A 8 -1.07 12.52 16.62
CA LEU A 8 0.23 13.03 16.23
C LEU A 8 0.07 14.10 15.15
N LYS A 9 0.66 15.29 15.36
CA LYS A 9 0.57 16.42 14.42
C LYS A 9 1.16 16.11 13.03
N ASP A 10 2.19 15.26 12.97
CA ASP A 10 2.88 14.90 11.72
C ASP A 10 2.48 13.53 11.18
N ALA A 11 1.30 13.03 11.56
CA ALA A 11 0.75 11.78 11.05
C ALA A 11 -0.41 12.04 10.11
N LEU A 12 -0.43 11.29 9.01
CA LEU A 12 -1.56 11.16 8.11
C LEU A 12 -2.16 9.77 8.33
N VAL A 13 -3.47 9.72 8.50
CA VAL A 13 -4.22 8.47 8.60
C VAL A 13 -5.27 8.49 7.49
N LEU A 14 -5.06 7.68 6.46
CA LEU A 14 -6.02 7.51 5.37
C LEU A 14 -6.99 6.40 5.77
N ARG A 15 -8.28 6.69 5.72
CA ARG A 15 -9.34 5.68 5.64
C ARG A 15 -9.40 5.22 4.20
N CYS A 16 -8.64 4.16 3.89
CA CYS A 16 -8.30 3.84 2.53
C CYS A 16 -9.48 3.18 1.81
N GLY A 17 -9.98 3.85 0.77
CA GLY A 17 -11.06 3.36 -0.09
C GLY A 17 -10.60 2.94 -1.48
N GLY A 18 -9.31 3.10 -1.78
CA GLY A 18 -8.77 2.73 -3.07
C GLY A 18 -7.26 2.61 -3.09
N MET A 19 -6.78 1.79 -4.01
CA MET A 19 -5.36 1.63 -4.33
C MET A 19 -5.16 1.56 -5.83
N GLU A 20 -4.19 2.32 -6.31
CA GLU A 20 -3.77 2.35 -7.71
C GLU A 20 -2.32 1.90 -7.82
N LEU A 21 -2.03 1.04 -8.80
CA LEU A 21 -0.68 0.59 -9.10
C LEU A 21 -0.19 1.22 -10.38
N SER A 22 1.05 1.71 -10.35
CA SER A 22 1.78 2.16 -11.52
C SER A 22 3.16 1.52 -11.53
N SER A 23 3.74 1.37 -12.71
CA SER A 23 5.07 0.78 -12.87
C SER A 23 5.88 1.54 -13.90
N GLY A 24 7.19 1.38 -13.83
CA GLY A 24 8.08 1.89 -14.86
C GLY A 24 9.51 1.40 -14.67
N ARG A 25 10.42 2.02 -15.42
CA ARG A 25 11.85 1.77 -15.35
C ARG A 25 12.58 3.11 -15.43
N ASP A 26 13.68 3.22 -14.70
CA ASP A 26 14.64 4.32 -14.82
C ASP A 26 16.07 3.75 -14.70
N ASP A 27 17.08 4.61 -14.58
CA ASP A 27 18.49 4.22 -14.48
C ASP A 27 18.80 3.27 -13.31
N LYS A 28 17.93 3.24 -12.29
CA LYS A 28 18.03 2.35 -11.12
C LYS A 28 17.20 1.08 -11.29
N GLY A 29 16.74 0.81 -12.50
CA GLY A 29 16.00 -0.38 -12.88
C GLY A 29 14.49 -0.27 -12.69
N GLU A 30 13.85 -1.42 -12.77
CA GLU A 30 12.39 -1.55 -12.68
C GLU A 30 11.84 -1.16 -11.29
N TRP A 31 10.65 -0.57 -11.29
CA TRP A 31 9.94 -0.20 -10.08
C TRP A 31 8.42 -0.33 -10.21
N LEU A 32 7.77 -0.50 -9.06
CA LEU A 32 6.33 -0.43 -8.89
C LEU A 32 6.00 0.59 -7.80
N LYS A 33 4.98 1.41 -8.03
CA LYS A 33 4.47 2.38 -7.07
C LYS A 33 3.01 2.05 -6.76
N ALA A 34 2.69 1.98 -5.48
CA ALA A 34 1.33 1.89 -4.98
C ALA A 34 0.92 3.25 -4.41
N THR A 35 -0.22 3.77 -4.86
CA THR A 35 -0.83 4.98 -4.31
C THR A 35 -2.15 4.59 -3.65
N TYR A 36 -2.34 5.03 -2.41
CA TYR A 36 -3.54 4.80 -1.63
C TYR A 36 -4.30 6.11 -1.49
N TYR A 37 -5.62 6.04 -1.60
CA TYR A 37 -6.52 7.18 -1.53
C TYR A 37 -7.54 6.97 -0.42
N ASP A 38 -7.92 8.04 0.26
CA ASP A 38 -9.14 8.08 1.06
C ASP A 38 -10.31 8.69 0.30
N GLU A 39 -11.48 8.69 0.94
CA GLU A 39 -12.73 9.24 0.38
C GLU A 39 -12.69 10.76 0.16
N ASP A 40 -11.82 11.46 0.87
CA ASP A 40 -11.70 12.92 0.84
C ASP A 40 -10.62 13.38 -0.18
N GLY A 41 -10.06 12.44 -0.95
CA GLY A 41 -9.07 12.68 -1.99
C GLY A 41 -7.63 12.84 -1.49
N ALA A 42 -7.36 12.65 -0.20
CA ALA A 42 -6.00 12.62 0.31
C ALA A 42 -5.31 11.32 -0.11
N SER A 43 -3.98 11.39 -0.32
CA SER A 43 -3.22 10.24 -0.78
C SER A 43 -1.84 10.12 -0.16
N ALA A 44 -1.37 8.88 -0.12
CA ALA A 44 0.00 8.53 0.24
C ALA A 44 0.47 7.44 -0.71
N SER A 45 1.76 7.44 -1.03
CA SER A 45 2.32 6.44 -1.93
C SER A 45 3.62 5.85 -1.39
N GLU A 46 3.89 4.62 -1.81
CA GLU A 46 5.16 3.94 -1.60
C GLU A 46 5.65 3.36 -2.92
N ARG A 47 6.97 3.25 -3.06
CA ARG A 47 7.61 2.76 -4.29
C ARG A 47 8.61 1.67 -3.94
N PHE A 48 8.52 0.57 -4.67
CA PHE A 48 9.40 -0.58 -4.56
C PHE A 48 10.26 -0.68 -5.81
N ARG A 49 11.56 -0.89 -5.60
CA ARG A 49 12.47 -1.33 -6.66
C ARG A 49 12.33 -2.83 -6.84
N LEU A 50 12.47 -3.33 -8.06
CA LEU A 50 12.30 -4.74 -8.41
C LEU A 50 13.50 -5.29 -9.20
N GLN A 51 14.62 -4.58 -9.20
CA GLN A 51 15.79 -4.90 -10.02
C GLN A 51 16.60 -6.06 -9.43
N THR A 52 16.85 -6.05 -8.11
CA THR A 52 17.71 -7.06 -7.46
C THR A 52 16.88 -8.11 -6.71
N PRO A 53 17.42 -9.32 -6.47
CA PRO A 53 16.70 -10.35 -5.72
C PRO A 53 16.28 -9.89 -4.31
N ALA A 54 17.12 -9.13 -3.62
CA ALA A 54 16.81 -8.58 -2.29
C ALA A 54 15.64 -7.58 -2.35
N GLN A 55 15.62 -6.73 -3.37
CA GLN A 55 14.54 -5.77 -3.61
C GLN A 55 13.21 -6.48 -3.92
N ARG A 56 13.24 -7.52 -4.77
CA ARG A 56 12.08 -8.36 -5.08
C ARG A 56 11.54 -9.06 -3.83
N LYS A 57 12.41 -9.64 -3.00
CA LYS A 57 12.03 -10.25 -1.73
C LYS A 57 11.40 -9.23 -0.77
N ALA A 58 11.96 -8.02 -0.69
CA ALA A 58 11.38 -6.96 0.14
C ALA A 58 9.99 -6.55 -0.36
N PHE A 59 9.81 -6.41 -1.68
CA PHE A 59 8.50 -6.16 -2.29
C PHE A 59 7.49 -7.28 -1.98
N GLU A 60 7.89 -8.54 -2.12
CA GLU A 60 7.03 -9.67 -1.79
C GLU A 60 6.58 -9.64 -0.33
N MET A 61 7.51 -9.40 0.60
CA MET A 61 7.23 -9.41 2.02
C MET A 61 6.40 -8.21 2.48
N LEU A 62 6.71 -7.01 1.99
CA LEU A 62 6.14 -5.75 2.49
C LEU A 62 4.91 -5.29 1.70
N PHE A 63 4.75 -5.77 0.46
CA PHE A 63 3.64 -5.41 -0.40
C PHE A 63 2.81 -6.64 -0.79
N LEU A 64 3.33 -7.60 -1.55
CA LEU A 64 2.46 -8.65 -2.12
C LEU A 64 1.77 -9.48 -1.05
N ARG A 65 2.51 -10.02 -0.07
CA ARG A 65 1.93 -10.88 0.98
C ARG A 65 0.76 -10.23 1.72
N PRO A 66 0.86 -8.99 2.25
CA PRO A 66 -0.28 -8.38 2.94
C PRO A 66 -1.42 -7.97 1.98
N HIS A 67 -1.12 -7.64 0.72
CA HIS A 67 -2.14 -7.21 -0.26
C HIS A 67 -2.82 -8.37 -0.98
N GLN A 68 -2.31 -9.59 -0.90
CA GLN A 68 -2.90 -10.71 -1.60
C GLN A 68 -4.23 -11.14 -0.96
N ARG A 69 -5.30 -11.19 -1.76
CA ARG A 69 -6.64 -11.61 -1.30
C ARG A 69 -6.71 -13.08 -0.90
N ALA A 70 -5.91 -13.93 -1.54
CA ALA A 70 -5.84 -15.37 -1.27
C ALA A 70 -4.44 -15.76 -0.75
N PRO A 71 -4.17 -15.59 0.56
CA PRO A 71 -2.93 -16.05 1.17
C PRO A 71 -2.73 -17.56 0.93
N GLY A 72 -1.51 -17.97 0.61
CA GLY A 72 -1.15 -19.38 0.35
C GLY A 72 -1.26 -19.81 -1.11
N VAL A 73 -1.96 -19.08 -1.96
CA VAL A 73 -1.91 -19.29 -3.42
C VAL A 73 -0.64 -18.63 -3.97
N PRO A 74 0.18 -19.29 -4.80
CA PRO A 74 1.35 -18.65 -5.38
C PRO A 74 0.96 -17.47 -6.30
N PHE A 75 1.46 -16.27 -5.98
CA PHE A 75 1.35 -15.10 -6.86
C PHE A 75 2.55 -15.08 -7.81
N ARG A 76 2.35 -15.49 -9.07
CA ARG A 76 3.44 -15.58 -10.06
C ARG A 76 3.60 -14.26 -10.81
N TRP A 77 4.81 -13.73 -10.79
CA TRP A 77 5.16 -12.49 -11.49
C TRP A 77 6.65 -12.49 -11.84
N GLN A 78 7.01 -11.86 -12.95
CA GLN A 78 8.42 -11.66 -13.34
C GLN A 78 8.80 -10.19 -13.43
N GLN A 79 7.86 -9.34 -13.85
CA GLN A 79 8.04 -7.90 -14.00
C GLN A 79 6.88 -7.14 -13.34
N ALA A 80 7.06 -5.85 -13.09
CA ALA A 80 6.05 -5.00 -12.43
C ALA A 80 4.70 -5.04 -13.17
N ALA A 81 4.74 -5.07 -14.51
CA ALA A 81 3.56 -5.14 -15.35
C ALA A 81 2.69 -6.39 -15.10
N ASP A 82 3.29 -7.52 -14.69
CA ASP A 82 2.55 -8.74 -14.38
C ASP A 82 1.73 -8.58 -13.09
N VAL A 83 2.23 -7.78 -12.14
CA VAL A 83 1.53 -7.44 -10.90
C VAL A 83 0.34 -6.53 -11.22
N LEU A 84 0.52 -5.52 -12.07
CA LEU A 84 -0.55 -4.61 -12.50
C LEU A 84 -1.69 -5.39 -13.19
N LYS A 85 -1.36 -6.32 -14.10
CA LYS A 85 -2.35 -7.18 -14.76
C LYS A 85 -3.16 -8.05 -13.78
N GLN A 86 -2.58 -8.34 -12.61
CA GLN A 86 -3.19 -9.16 -11.56
C GLN A 86 -3.72 -8.31 -10.39
N GLN A 87 -3.88 -6.99 -10.55
CA GLN A 87 -4.34 -6.09 -9.48
C GLN A 87 -5.67 -6.52 -8.84
N ALA A 88 -6.56 -7.18 -9.58
CA ALA A 88 -7.83 -7.70 -9.05
C ALA A 88 -7.64 -8.74 -7.91
N TRP A 89 -6.50 -9.43 -7.88
CA TRP A 89 -6.13 -10.39 -6.83
C TRP A 89 -5.52 -9.73 -5.60
N LEU A 90 -5.30 -8.42 -5.68
CA LEU A 90 -4.80 -7.60 -4.60
C LEU A 90 -5.94 -6.80 -3.96
N ARG A 91 -5.79 -6.49 -2.68
CA ARG A 91 -6.69 -5.64 -1.90
C ARG A 91 -5.90 -4.46 -1.34
N HIS A 92 -6.57 -3.32 -1.20
CA HIS A 92 -6.04 -2.22 -0.42
C HIS A 92 -6.20 -2.50 1.08
N PRO A 93 -5.39 -1.87 1.95
CA PRO A 93 -5.64 -1.86 3.38
C PRO A 93 -6.91 -1.08 3.73
N ASP A 94 -7.47 -1.31 4.91
CA ASP A 94 -8.56 -0.48 5.46
C ASP A 94 -8.03 0.89 5.90
N PHE A 95 -6.79 0.94 6.43
CA PHE A 95 -6.13 2.18 6.81
C PHE A 95 -4.67 2.22 6.40
N VAL A 96 -4.22 3.40 6.02
CA VAL A 96 -2.78 3.70 5.82
C VAL A 96 -2.37 4.76 6.81
N VAL A 97 -1.31 4.48 7.57
CA VAL A 97 -0.68 5.46 8.47
C VAL A 97 0.63 5.89 7.84
N ALA A 98 0.76 7.19 7.59
CA ALA A 98 1.97 7.82 7.10
C ALA A 98 2.47 8.91 8.05
N ARG A 99 3.75 9.24 7.95
CA ARG A 99 4.41 10.35 8.66
C ARG A 99 4.95 11.35 7.67
N LYS A 100 4.91 12.63 8.02
CA LYS A 100 5.51 13.67 7.19
C LYS A 100 7.03 13.56 7.24
N ARG A 101 7.69 13.53 6.08
CA ARG A 101 9.15 13.54 5.93
C ARG A 101 9.52 14.57 4.87
N GLY A 102 9.89 15.78 5.31
CA GLY A 102 10.03 16.93 4.43
C GLY A 102 8.70 17.26 3.77
N GLN A 103 8.66 17.23 2.43
CA GLN A 103 7.46 17.51 1.65
C GLN A 103 6.63 16.26 1.31
N PHE A 104 7.05 15.07 1.75
CA PHE A 104 6.43 13.80 1.34
C PHE A 104 5.84 13.05 2.54
N TRP A 105 4.81 12.25 2.27
CA TRP A 105 4.26 11.28 3.22
C TRP A 105 4.97 9.96 3.10
N GLN A 106 5.63 9.52 4.18
CA GLN A 106 6.23 8.19 4.27
C GLN A 106 5.26 7.23 4.97
N ILE A 107 4.81 6.21 4.24
CA ILE A 107 3.98 5.14 4.82
C ILE A 107 4.78 4.38 5.88
N ARG A 108 4.16 4.17 7.04
CA ARG A 108 4.75 3.45 8.19
C ARG A 108 3.99 2.17 8.48
N GLU A 109 2.68 2.20 8.35
CA GLU A 109 1.81 1.06 8.69
C GLU A 109 0.64 1.00 7.71
N LYS A 110 0.23 -0.22 7.39
CA LYS A 110 -0.95 -0.55 6.58
C LYS A 110 -1.76 -1.54 7.40
N VAL A 111 -3.01 -1.20 7.68
CA VAL A 111 -3.91 -2.00 8.51
C VAL A 111 -4.91 -2.68 7.60
N PHE A 112 -4.94 -4.01 7.64
CA PHE A 112 -5.90 -4.85 6.93
C PHE A 112 -6.83 -5.54 7.93
N ASP A 113 -7.99 -5.98 7.45
CA ASP A 113 -8.98 -6.74 8.24
C ASP A 113 -9.36 -6.04 9.56
N TYR A 114 -9.49 -4.71 9.53
CA TYR A 114 -9.76 -3.92 10.72
C TYR A 114 -11.18 -4.17 11.26
N GLN A 115 -11.28 -4.68 12.49
CA GLN A 115 -12.54 -5.01 13.18
C GLN A 115 -12.81 -4.11 14.41
N GLY A 116 -12.31 -2.88 14.44
CA GLY A 116 -12.51 -1.98 15.59
C GLY A 116 -13.58 -0.91 15.35
N ARG A 117 -13.74 0.00 16.33
CA ARG A 117 -14.77 1.07 16.34
C ARG A 117 -14.63 2.19 15.30
N PHE A 118 -13.56 2.20 14.52
CA PHE A 118 -13.32 3.27 13.54
C PHE A 118 -13.95 2.85 12.21
N ARG A 119 -14.65 3.76 11.53
CA ARG A 119 -15.34 3.47 10.27
C ARG A 119 -14.32 3.12 9.19
N ARG A 120 -14.56 2.06 8.42
CA ARG A 120 -13.81 1.72 7.19
C ARG A 120 -14.38 2.48 6.00
N ALA A 121 -13.69 2.45 4.86
CA ALA A 121 -14.19 3.14 3.68
C ALA A 121 -15.47 2.50 3.11
N ASP A 122 -15.47 1.17 2.98
CA ASP A 122 -16.60 0.41 2.43
C ASP A 122 -17.75 0.17 3.41
N ALA A 123 -17.69 0.72 4.63
CA ALA A 123 -18.75 0.62 5.61
C ALA A 123 -19.84 1.67 5.31
N LEU A 124 -20.63 1.42 4.28
CA LEU A 124 -21.95 2.04 4.15
C LEU A 124 -22.87 1.47 5.23
N TYR A 125 -23.57 2.39 5.90
CA TYR A 125 -24.57 2.26 6.98
C TYR A 125 -25.14 0.87 7.28
#